data_AF-A0A847BS39-F1
#
_entry.id   AF-A0A847BS39-F1
#
_cell.length_a   1.000
_cell.length_b   1.000
_cell.length_c   1.000
_cell.angle_alpha   90.00
_cell.angle_beta   90.00
_cell.angle_gamma   90.00
#
_symmetry.space_group_name_H-M   'P 1'
#
loop_
_entity.id
_entity.type
_entity.pdbx_description
1 polymer ?
#
loop_
_entity_poly.entity_id
_entity_poly.type
_entity_poly.pdbx_seq_one_letter_code
_entity_poly.pdbx_strand_id
1 'polypeptide(L)'
;MKKQMLRGFIVLMLCFIPLAIKAAEISAAPTIKTETYQSKSMIELFKNFYKTTGIYTFLNPEEGLKDSTGHEISTFNQRWGRVIMIGITFLLFYLAIAKKFEPLLLIPIGFGGLLANIPIAEIAGPNGFLGIIYDAGIANGLFPLLIFMGVGAMTDFGPLLSNPKTALLGAAAQLGIFGTLIGALALSQYTDFINFSMQDAASIGIIGGADGPTAIFIASKLSPDLLGAIAVAAYSYMALVPIIQPPIMKALTTKAERQIKMVQLRQVSRLEKIIFPITIVVLSLLVLPDATPLIGALAFGNFIKESGVVQRLLDTLQNPLINIVTIFLGLAVGSKLAAEKFLVAETLGILILGLVAFSIGTAGGVIMAKIMNRFSKEKINPLIG
;
A
#
# COMPACT_ATOMS: atom_id res chain seq x y z
N MET A 1 30.84 44.48 -3.92
CA MET A 1 30.29 43.10 -3.91
C MET A 1 29.23 42.83 -5.00
N LYS A 2 28.13 43.60 -5.14
CA LYS A 2 27.06 43.30 -6.12
C LYS A 2 27.50 43.26 -7.61
N LYS A 3 28.41 44.15 -8.06
CA LYS A 3 28.89 44.15 -9.47
C LYS A 3 29.82 42.99 -9.83
N GLN A 4 30.57 42.46 -8.86
CA GLN A 4 31.45 41.30 -9.09
C GLN A 4 30.66 39.99 -9.12
N MET A 5 29.62 39.86 -8.29
CA MET A 5 28.70 38.72 -8.37
C MET A 5 27.91 38.70 -9.69
N LEU A 6 27.46 39.87 -10.18
CA LEU A 6 26.76 39.95 -11.47
C LEU A 6 27.67 39.57 -12.65
N ARG A 7 28.94 39.99 -12.63
CA ARG A 7 29.94 39.55 -13.61
C ARG A 7 30.22 38.05 -13.52
N GLY A 8 30.34 37.49 -12.32
CA GLY A 8 30.48 36.05 -12.11
C GLY A 8 29.28 35.26 -12.64
N PHE A 9 28.06 35.76 -12.45
CA PHE A 9 26.83 35.13 -12.92
C PHE A 9 26.67 35.19 -14.45
N ILE A 10 27.07 36.30 -15.08
CA ILE A 10 27.05 36.45 -16.54
C ILE A 10 28.11 35.55 -17.21
N VAL A 11 29.31 35.46 -16.63
CA VAL A 11 30.36 34.53 -17.11
C VAL A 11 29.92 33.07 -16.94
N LEU A 12 29.26 32.73 -15.83
CA LEU A 12 28.70 31.41 -15.62
C LEU A 12 27.64 31.08 -16.68
N MET A 13 26.69 31.98 -16.96
CA MET A 13 25.70 31.78 -18.03
C MET A 13 26.32 31.64 -19.41
N LEU A 14 27.34 32.46 -19.76
CA LEU A 14 28.03 32.37 -21.04
C LEU A 14 28.81 31.06 -21.21
N CYS A 15 29.32 30.46 -20.13
CA CYS A 15 29.94 29.13 -20.15
C CYS A 15 28.94 27.97 -20.33
N PHE A 16 27.65 28.18 -20.05
CA PHE A 16 26.60 27.17 -20.26
C PHE A 16 26.00 27.19 -21.68
N ILE A 17 26.17 28.27 -22.44
CA ILE A 17 25.65 28.37 -23.82
C ILE A 17 26.29 27.34 -24.78
N PRO A 18 27.62 27.09 -24.77
CA PRO A 18 28.22 26.06 -25.62
C PRO A 18 27.78 24.64 -25.22
N LEU A 19 27.43 24.43 -23.94
CA LEU A 19 26.97 23.14 -23.43
C LEU A 19 25.51 22.86 -23.82
N ALA A 20 24.68 23.90 -23.86
CA ALA A 20 23.30 23.82 -24.35
C ALA A 20 23.23 23.60 -25.88
N ILE A 21 24.14 24.20 -26.65
CA ILE A 21 24.23 23.98 -28.11
C ILE A 21 24.68 22.55 -28.42
N LYS A 22 25.63 21.99 -27.66
CA LYS A 22 26.07 20.60 -27.80
C LYS A 22 25.02 19.58 -27.37
N ALA A 23 24.13 19.95 -26.43
CA ALA A 23 22.97 19.15 -26.06
C ALA A 23 21.85 19.22 -27.11
N ALA A 24 21.73 20.34 -27.83
CA ALA A 24 20.76 20.49 -28.93
C ALA A 24 21.15 19.69 -30.19
N GLU A 25 22.45 19.51 -30.47
CA GLU A 25 22.92 18.67 -31.59
C GLU A 25 22.71 17.16 -31.37
N ILE A 26 22.38 16.72 -30.15
CA ILE A 26 22.13 15.30 -29.82
C ILE A 26 20.63 14.95 -29.90
N SER A 27 19.73 15.93 -30.05
CA SER A 27 18.33 15.67 -30.34
C SER A 27 18.13 15.54 -31.84
N ALA A 28 18.49 14.37 -32.38
CA ALA A 28 17.97 13.94 -33.67
C ALA A 28 16.45 14.07 -33.62
N ALA A 29 15.87 14.88 -34.53
CA ALA A 29 14.43 14.94 -34.73
C ALA A 29 13.89 13.52 -34.83
N PRO A 30 12.76 13.18 -34.18
CA PRO A 30 12.20 11.86 -34.30
C PRO A 30 11.97 11.60 -35.80
N THR A 31 12.63 10.57 -36.33
CA THR A 31 12.39 10.10 -37.69
C THR A 31 10.93 9.69 -37.74
N ILE A 32 10.07 10.60 -38.21
CA ILE A 32 8.70 10.28 -38.55
C ILE A 32 8.83 9.25 -39.68
N LYS A 33 8.66 7.97 -39.35
CA LYS A 33 8.46 6.94 -40.35
C LYS A 33 7.18 7.32 -41.07
N THR A 34 7.32 7.90 -42.26
CA THR A 34 6.21 8.07 -43.19
C THR A 34 5.81 6.68 -43.63
N GLU A 35 4.98 6.00 -42.85
CA GLU A 35 4.33 4.78 -43.31
C GLU A 35 3.47 5.15 -44.52
N THR A 36 3.86 4.65 -45.68
CA THR A 36 3.11 4.81 -46.92
C THR A 36 1.71 4.25 -46.71
N TYR A 37 0.71 5.14 -46.67
CA TYR A 37 -0.69 4.75 -46.51
C TYR A 37 -1.11 3.85 -47.69
N GLN A 38 -1.19 2.54 -47.45
CA GLN A 38 -1.79 1.61 -48.39
C GLN A 38 -3.31 1.69 -48.24
N SER A 39 -4.02 2.03 -49.32
CA SER A 39 -5.47 2.04 -49.35
C SER A 39 -6.00 0.61 -49.10
N LYS A 40 -6.56 0.38 -47.92
CA LYS A 40 -7.20 -0.90 -47.56
C LYS A 40 -8.66 -0.89 -47.99
N SER A 41 -9.21 -2.04 -48.40
CA SER A 41 -10.63 -2.12 -48.73
C SER A 41 -11.50 -1.89 -47.48
N MET A 42 -12.74 -1.40 -47.64
CA MET A 42 -13.66 -1.20 -46.50
C MET A 42 -13.86 -2.48 -45.67
N ILE A 43 -13.79 -3.65 -46.31
CA ILE A 43 -13.90 -4.96 -45.64
C ILE A 43 -12.62 -5.27 -44.85
N GLU A 44 -11.45 -4.91 -45.35
CA GLU A 44 -10.18 -5.04 -44.62
C GLU A 44 -10.08 -4.03 -43.47
N LEU A 45 -10.62 -2.83 -43.64
CA LEU A 45 -10.73 -1.84 -42.56
C LEU A 45 -11.64 -2.34 -41.45
N PHE A 46 -12.81 -2.92 -41.77
CA PHE A 46 -13.70 -3.53 -40.77
C PHE A 46 -13.08 -4.76 -40.10
N LYS A 47 -12.37 -5.64 -40.84
CA LYS A 47 -11.65 -6.77 -40.25
C LYS A 47 -10.51 -6.33 -39.34
N ASN A 48 -9.74 -5.32 -39.74
CA ASN A 48 -8.66 -4.77 -38.91
C ASN A 48 -9.20 -4.01 -37.70
N PHE A 49 -10.32 -3.30 -37.85
CA PHE A 49 -11.04 -2.66 -36.76
C PHE A 49 -11.54 -3.71 -35.77
N TYR A 50 -12.19 -4.77 -36.24
CA TYR A 50 -12.62 -5.87 -35.38
C TYR A 50 -11.43 -6.51 -34.65
N LYS A 51 -10.30 -6.76 -35.34
CA LYS A 51 -9.07 -7.27 -34.72
C LYS A 51 -8.46 -6.34 -33.66
N THR A 52 -8.69 -5.03 -33.75
CA THR A 52 -8.25 -4.04 -32.76
C THR A 52 -9.27 -3.81 -31.65
N THR A 53 -10.45 -4.45 -31.69
CA THR A 53 -11.41 -4.41 -30.57
C THR A 53 -10.98 -5.35 -29.45
N GLY A 54 -11.26 -4.94 -28.21
CA GLY A 54 -11.06 -5.81 -27.04
C GLY A 54 -11.89 -7.10 -27.08
N ILE A 55 -13.01 -7.10 -27.81
CA ILE A 55 -13.88 -8.27 -28.00
C ILE A 55 -13.14 -9.37 -28.77
N TYR A 56 -12.37 -9.00 -29.80
CA TYR A 56 -11.60 -9.97 -30.60
C TYR A 56 -10.47 -10.61 -29.79
N THR A 57 -9.78 -9.84 -28.95
CA THR A 57 -8.69 -10.36 -28.08
C THR A 57 -9.23 -11.22 -26.93
N PHE A 58 -10.38 -10.87 -26.36
CA PHE A 58 -11.07 -11.76 -25.40
C PHE A 58 -11.45 -13.10 -26.03
N LEU A 59 -11.81 -13.09 -27.31
CA LEU A 59 -12.25 -14.28 -28.04
C LEU A 59 -11.13 -14.97 -28.82
N ASN A 60 -9.92 -14.43 -28.91
CA ASN A 60 -8.78 -15.05 -29.62
C ASN A 60 -7.47 -14.78 -28.84
N PRO A 61 -7.05 -15.70 -27.95
CA PRO A 61 -5.80 -15.62 -27.21
C PRO A 61 -4.66 -15.88 -28.18
N GLU A 62 -3.61 -15.08 -28.08
CA GLU A 62 -2.41 -15.26 -28.88
C GLU A 62 -1.42 -16.13 -28.10
N GLU A 63 -0.92 -17.18 -28.75
CA GLU A 63 0.13 -18.04 -28.20
C GLU A 63 1.43 -17.23 -28.07
N GLY A 64 2.07 -17.29 -26.89
CA GLY A 64 3.34 -16.60 -26.63
C GLY A 64 3.25 -15.16 -26.10
N LEU A 65 2.05 -14.65 -25.76
CA LEU A 65 1.92 -13.38 -25.05
C LEU A 65 2.63 -13.46 -23.69
N LYS A 66 3.61 -12.59 -23.48
CA LYS A 66 4.39 -12.50 -22.24
C LYS A 66 3.84 -11.39 -21.35
N ASP A 67 3.76 -11.67 -20.06
CA ASP A 67 3.47 -10.67 -19.03
C ASP A 67 4.64 -9.67 -18.92
N SER A 68 4.39 -8.55 -18.24
CA SER A 68 5.33 -7.52 -17.79
C SER A 68 6.64 -8.03 -17.16
N THR A 69 6.67 -9.28 -16.67
CA THR A 69 7.86 -9.96 -16.12
C THR A 69 8.45 -11.03 -17.03
N GLY A 70 7.97 -11.19 -18.27
CA GLY A 70 8.54 -12.09 -19.28
C GLY A 70 8.01 -13.53 -19.27
N HIS A 71 7.05 -13.88 -18.40
CA HIS A 71 6.41 -15.21 -18.36
C HIS A 71 5.27 -15.30 -19.38
N GLU A 72 5.13 -16.45 -20.05
CA GLU A 72 4.01 -16.70 -20.96
C GLU A 72 2.69 -16.75 -20.18
N ILE A 73 1.74 -15.90 -20.58
CA ILE A 73 0.41 -15.85 -20.00
C ILE A 73 -0.36 -17.05 -20.51
N SER A 74 -0.85 -17.90 -19.60
CA SER A 74 -1.67 -19.06 -19.98
C SER A 74 -2.90 -18.63 -20.78
N THR A 75 -3.31 -19.46 -21.74
CA THR A 75 -4.52 -19.23 -22.55
C THR A 75 -5.78 -19.09 -21.69
N PHE A 76 -5.79 -19.72 -20.50
CA PHE A 76 -6.81 -19.54 -19.48
C PHE A 76 -6.80 -18.12 -18.89
N ASN A 77 -5.65 -17.60 -18.47
CA ASN A 77 -5.55 -16.25 -17.90
C ASN A 77 -5.90 -15.17 -18.91
N GLN A 78 -5.49 -15.34 -20.18
CA GLN A 78 -5.78 -14.40 -21.27
C GLN A 78 -7.29 -14.26 -21.56
N ARG A 79 -8.06 -15.36 -21.46
CA ARG A 79 -9.52 -15.35 -21.70
C ARG A 79 -10.32 -15.29 -20.40
N TRP A 80 -10.36 -16.41 -19.68
CA TRP A 80 -11.24 -16.61 -18.52
C TRP A 80 -10.73 -15.89 -17.28
N GLY A 81 -9.42 -15.84 -17.07
CA GLY A 81 -8.81 -15.15 -15.94
C GLY A 81 -9.16 -13.66 -15.92
N ARG A 82 -9.04 -12.97 -17.06
CA ARG A 82 -9.45 -11.56 -17.18
C ARG A 82 -10.93 -11.34 -16.90
N VAL A 83 -11.81 -12.23 -17.38
CA VAL A 83 -13.26 -12.15 -17.09
C VAL A 83 -13.52 -12.33 -15.60
N ILE A 84 -12.86 -13.28 -14.94
CA ILE A 84 -12.96 -13.49 -13.49
C ILE A 84 -12.47 -12.24 -12.74
N MET A 85 -11.34 -11.67 -13.14
CA MET A 85 -10.82 -10.45 -12.53
C MET A 85 -11.74 -9.25 -12.72
N ILE A 86 -12.36 -9.09 -13.88
CA ILE A 86 -13.39 -8.07 -14.08
C ILE A 86 -14.56 -8.31 -13.10
N GLY A 87 -15.00 -9.56 -12.95
CA GLY A 87 -15.99 -9.92 -11.92
C GLY A 87 -15.55 -9.55 -10.50
N ILE A 88 -14.29 -9.82 -10.14
CA ILE A 88 -13.71 -9.43 -8.85
C ILE A 88 -13.66 -7.90 -8.71
N THR A 89 -13.33 -7.15 -9.75
CA THR A 89 -13.32 -5.66 -9.67
C THR A 89 -14.72 -5.10 -9.42
N PHE A 90 -15.76 -5.68 -10.03
CA PHE A 90 -17.14 -5.33 -9.69
C PHE A 90 -17.53 -5.71 -8.27
N LEU A 91 -17.03 -6.85 -7.76
CA LEU A 91 -17.18 -7.20 -6.35
C LEU A 91 -16.52 -6.17 -5.43
N LEU A 92 -15.30 -5.72 -5.76
CA LEU A 92 -14.60 -4.66 -5.01
C LEU A 92 -15.40 -3.35 -5.04
N PHE A 93 -15.98 -2.96 -6.18
CA PHE A 93 -16.88 -1.80 -6.26
C PHE A 93 -18.13 -1.98 -5.41
N TYR A 94 -18.75 -3.15 -5.42
CA TYR A 94 -19.90 -3.44 -4.58
C TYR A 94 -19.56 -3.33 -3.08
N LEU A 95 -18.43 -3.90 -2.65
CA LEU A 95 -17.96 -3.78 -1.27
C LEU A 95 -17.67 -2.33 -0.88
N ALA A 96 -17.01 -1.57 -1.77
CA ALA A 96 -16.67 -0.18 -1.52
C ALA A 96 -17.91 0.74 -1.49
N ILE A 97 -18.86 0.56 -2.41
CA ILE A 97 -20.00 1.48 -2.58
C ILE A 97 -21.19 1.06 -1.71
N ALA A 98 -21.64 -0.20 -1.84
CA ALA A 98 -22.84 -0.67 -1.16
C ALA A 98 -22.56 -1.01 0.31
N LYS A 99 -21.38 -1.56 0.62
CA LYS A 99 -21.00 -1.92 1.99
C LYS A 99 -20.10 -0.90 2.67
N LYS A 100 -19.59 0.10 1.95
CA LYS A 100 -18.71 1.17 2.47
C LYS A 100 -17.39 0.64 3.07
N PHE A 101 -16.84 -0.42 2.48
CA PHE A 101 -15.57 -1.00 2.90
C PHE A 101 -14.43 -0.15 2.33
N GLU A 102 -13.71 0.57 3.20
CA GLU A 102 -12.55 1.41 2.86
C GLU A 102 -12.66 2.11 1.49
N PRO A 103 -13.74 2.87 1.24
CA PRO A 103 -14.09 3.30 -0.11
C PRO A 103 -13.05 4.24 -0.73
N LEU A 104 -12.32 4.98 0.09
CA LEU A 104 -11.28 5.92 -0.35
C LEU A 104 -10.15 5.22 -1.10
N LEU A 105 -9.83 3.97 -0.72
CA LEU A 105 -8.76 3.18 -1.34
C LEU A 105 -9.32 2.08 -2.25
N LEU A 106 -10.41 1.42 -1.83
CA LEU A 106 -10.93 0.25 -2.54
C LEU A 106 -11.53 0.62 -3.92
N ILE A 107 -12.08 1.84 -4.08
CA ILE A 107 -12.56 2.32 -5.37
C ILE A 107 -11.40 2.51 -6.36
N PRO A 108 -10.35 3.30 -6.06
CA PRO A 108 -9.18 3.40 -6.93
C PRO A 108 -8.50 2.06 -7.22
N ILE A 109 -8.39 1.17 -6.22
CA ILE A 109 -7.82 -0.19 -6.40
C ILE A 109 -8.67 -1.01 -7.37
N GLY A 110 -9.98 -1.05 -7.17
CA GLY A 110 -10.90 -1.77 -8.07
C GLY A 110 -10.87 -1.20 -9.49
N PHE A 111 -10.74 0.12 -9.64
CA PHE A 111 -10.67 0.77 -10.95
C PHE A 111 -9.33 0.52 -11.65
N GLY A 112 -8.22 0.58 -10.91
CA GLY A 112 -6.92 0.16 -11.42
C GLY A 112 -6.91 -1.30 -11.86
N GLY A 113 -7.57 -2.19 -11.09
CA GLY A 113 -7.73 -3.59 -11.45
C GLY A 113 -8.59 -3.80 -12.70
N LEU A 114 -9.67 -3.03 -12.86
CA LEU A 114 -10.47 -3.05 -14.08
C LEU A 114 -9.61 -2.68 -15.29
N LEU A 115 -8.87 -1.57 -15.19
CA LEU A 115 -7.97 -1.09 -16.25
C LEU A 115 -6.83 -2.08 -16.56
N ALA A 116 -6.28 -2.74 -15.55
CA ALA A 116 -5.22 -3.73 -15.71
C ALA A 116 -5.66 -4.97 -16.50
N ASN A 117 -6.96 -5.28 -16.50
CA ASN A 117 -7.52 -6.44 -17.20
C ASN A 117 -8.16 -6.10 -18.55
N ILE A 118 -8.07 -4.85 -19.02
CA ILE A 118 -8.51 -4.47 -20.37
C ILE A 118 -7.48 -4.98 -21.40
N PRO A 119 -7.88 -5.83 -22.37
CA PRO A 119 -6.97 -6.33 -23.39
C PRO A 119 -6.47 -5.22 -24.33
N ILE A 120 -5.34 -5.45 -24.99
CA ILE A 120 -4.71 -4.60 -26.03
C ILE A 120 -4.06 -3.31 -25.50
N ALA A 121 -4.61 -2.68 -24.46
CA ALA A 121 -4.22 -1.31 -24.10
C ALA A 121 -2.92 -1.20 -23.30
N GLU A 122 -2.31 -2.33 -22.88
CA GLU A 122 -1.09 -2.41 -22.04
C GLU A 122 -1.04 -1.36 -20.91
N ILE A 123 -2.20 -1.01 -20.35
CA ILE A 123 -2.34 0.11 -19.41
C ILE A 123 -1.53 -0.14 -18.13
N ALA A 124 -1.45 -1.41 -17.70
CA ALA A 124 -0.65 -1.86 -16.57
C ALA A 124 0.77 -2.32 -16.94
N GLY A 125 1.16 -2.25 -18.22
CA GLY A 125 2.53 -2.53 -18.65
C GLY A 125 3.52 -1.46 -18.14
N PRO A 126 4.84 -1.69 -18.23
CA PRO A 126 5.86 -0.78 -17.68
C PRO A 126 5.77 0.66 -18.21
N ASN A 127 5.43 0.82 -19.49
CA ASN A 127 5.24 2.14 -20.13
C ASN A 127 3.78 2.58 -20.15
N GLY A 128 2.86 1.77 -19.59
CA GLY A 128 1.45 2.07 -19.51
C GLY A 128 1.16 3.11 -18.43
N PHE A 129 0.01 3.78 -18.52
CA PHE A 129 -0.41 4.80 -17.56
C PHE A 129 -0.30 4.34 -16.10
N LEU A 130 -0.72 3.11 -15.79
CA LEU A 130 -0.64 2.58 -14.43
C LEU A 130 0.77 2.14 -14.03
N GLY A 131 1.55 1.63 -14.98
CA GLY A 131 2.97 1.30 -14.77
C GLY A 131 3.79 2.52 -14.40
N ILE A 132 3.58 3.64 -15.11
CA ILE A 132 4.24 4.92 -14.81
C ILE A 132 3.92 5.39 -13.39
N ILE A 133 2.66 5.29 -12.96
CA ILE A 133 2.27 5.67 -11.59
C ILE A 133 2.90 4.73 -10.56
N TYR A 134 2.94 3.42 -10.86
CA TYR A 134 3.58 2.44 -10.00
C TYR A 134 5.08 2.73 -9.80
N ASP A 135 5.80 2.98 -10.88
CA ASP A 135 7.24 3.28 -10.84
C ASP A 135 7.53 4.65 -10.20
N ALA A 136 6.66 5.63 -10.42
CA ALA A 136 6.79 6.96 -9.86
C ALA A 136 6.63 7.00 -8.33
N GLY A 137 5.93 6.05 -7.71
CA GLY A 137 5.62 6.17 -6.28
C GLY A 137 5.50 4.90 -5.44
N ILE A 138 5.16 3.74 -5.99
CA ILE A 138 5.12 2.48 -5.22
C ILE A 138 6.49 1.80 -5.25
N ALA A 139 7.08 1.65 -6.43
CA ALA A 139 8.36 0.96 -6.61
C ALA A 139 9.49 1.63 -5.82
N ASN A 140 9.49 2.97 -5.77
CA ASN A 140 10.47 3.75 -5.00
C ASN A 140 10.05 4.02 -3.54
N GLY A 141 8.85 3.59 -3.13
CA GLY A 141 8.32 3.76 -1.78
C GLY A 141 7.83 5.17 -1.41
N LEU A 142 7.78 6.12 -2.36
CA LEU A 142 7.37 7.50 -2.10
C LEU A 142 5.91 7.62 -1.64
N PHE A 143 4.97 6.95 -2.30
CA PHE A 143 3.54 7.08 -1.97
C PHE A 143 3.21 6.56 -0.57
N PRO A 144 3.66 5.36 -0.14
CA PRO A 144 3.49 4.94 1.24
C PRO A 144 4.03 5.95 2.26
N LEU A 145 5.23 6.50 2.04
CA LEU A 145 5.83 7.50 2.93
C LEU A 145 4.98 8.79 3.03
N LEU A 146 4.45 9.27 1.91
CA LEU A 146 3.54 10.43 1.91
C LEU A 146 2.22 10.13 2.63
N ILE A 147 1.69 8.90 2.51
CA ILE A 147 0.52 8.50 3.32
C ILE A 147 0.88 8.47 4.81
N PHE A 148 2.02 7.91 5.22
CA PHE A 148 2.46 7.93 6.62
C PHE A 148 2.58 9.34 7.19
N MET A 149 3.07 10.27 6.37
CA MET A 149 3.13 11.68 6.72
C MET A 149 1.74 12.27 6.98
N GLY A 150 0.76 11.98 6.11
CA GLY A 150 -0.63 12.38 6.31
C GLY A 150 -1.26 11.72 7.54
N VAL A 151 -1.05 10.42 7.74
CA VAL A 151 -1.52 9.67 8.92
C VAL A 151 -0.98 10.30 10.20
N GLY A 152 0.33 10.57 10.27
CA GLY A 152 0.94 11.23 11.42
C GLY A 152 0.37 12.62 11.70
N ALA A 153 0.01 13.38 10.65
CA ALA A 153 -0.67 14.67 10.76
C ALA A 153 -2.10 14.57 11.30
N MET A 154 -2.77 13.42 11.14
CA MET A 154 -4.10 13.15 11.71
C MET A 154 -4.04 12.52 13.11
N THR A 155 -3.01 11.73 13.43
CA THR A 155 -2.88 11.00 14.70
C THR A 155 -2.78 11.90 15.93
N ASP A 156 -3.56 11.62 16.98
CA ASP A 156 -3.39 12.21 18.32
C ASP A 156 -2.69 11.22 19.25
N PHE A 157 -1.48 11.58 19.70
CA PHE A 157 -0.72 10.77 20.65
C PHE A 157 -1.05 11.07 22.12
N GLY A 158 -1.95 12.01 22.40
CA GLY A 158 -2.40 12.31 23.77
C GLY A 158 -2.80 11.06 24.56
N PRO A 159 -3.67 10.19 24.02
CA PRO A 159 -4.04 8.95 24.70
C PRO A 159 -2.86 8.02 24.99
N LEU A 160 -1.94 7.84 24.04
CA LEU A 160 -0.75 6.99 24.21
C LEU A 160 0.21 7.57 25.27
N LEU A 161 0.49 8.87 25.19
CA LEU A 161 1.36 9.58 26.12
C LEU A 161 0.78 9.56 27.54
N SER A 162 -0.53 9.72 27.67
CA SER A 162 -1.18 9.75 28.98
C SER A 162 -1.08 8.43 29.74
N ASN A 163 -1.10 7.29 29.05
CA ASN A 163 -0.86 5.96 29.62
C ASN A 163 0.11 5.16 28.75
N PRO A 164 1.44 5.36 28.90
CA PRO A 164 2.45 4.74 28.05
C PRO A 164 2.46 3.21 28.11
N LYS A 165 1.93 2.61 29.18
CA LYS A 165 1.79 1.15 29.30
C LYS A 165 0.95 0.58 28.16
N THR A 166 0.06 1.37 27.56
CA THR A 166 -0.75 0.95 26.41
C THR A 166 0.10 0.61 25.18
N ALA A 167 1.32 1.14 25.07
CA ALA A 167 2.27 0.74 24.03
C ALA A 167 2.58 -0.77 24.06
N LEU A 168 2.55 -1.42 25.23
CA LEU A 168 2.77 -2.86 25.35
C LEU A 168 1.63 -3.69 24.73
N LEU A 169 0.40 -3.17 24.75
CA LEU A 169 -0.72 -3.80 24.04
C LEU A 169 -0.48 -3.74 22.52
N GLY A 170 0.00 -2.59 22.03
CA GLY A 170 0.42 -2.43 20.64
C GLY A 170 1.55 -3.38 20.24
N ALA A 171 2.54 -3.59 21.12
CA ALA A 171 3.62 -4.55 20.89
C ALA A 171 3.10 -5.99 20.77
N ALA A 172 2.17 -6.39 21.64
CA ALA A 172 1.56 -7.73 21.58
C ALA A 172 0.63 -7.91 20.38
N ALA A 173 -0.02 -6.85 19.89
CA ALA A 173 -0.81 -6.90 18.67
C ALA A 173 0.05 -7.29 17.44
N GLN A 174 1.35 -6.95 17.44
CA GLN A 174 2.28 -7.34 16.38
C GLN A 174 2.60 -8.85 16.37
N LEU A 175 2.16 -9.64 17.36
CA LEU A 175 2.26 -11.10 17.30
C LEU A 175 1.51 -11.68 16.09
N GLY A 176 0.51 -10.97 15.56
CA GLY A 176 -0.14 -11.31 14.31
C GLY A 176 0.84 -11.39 13.14
N ILE A 177 1.84 -10.50 13.08
CA ILE A 177 2.85 -10.52 12.01
C ILE A 177 3.67 -11.80 12.06
N PHE A 178 4.23 -12.11 13.23
CA PHE A 178 5.08 -13.30 13.39
C PHE A 178 4.28 -14.60 13.24
N GLY A 179 3.05 -14.65 13.77
CA GLY A 179 2.16 -15.81 13.59
C GLY A 179 1.85 -16.07 12.12
N THR A 180 1.67 -15.02 11.34
CA THR A 180 1.41 -15.10 9.89
C THR A 180 2.64 -15.51 9.11
N LEU A 181 3.82 -14.98 9.45
CA LEU A 181 5.09 -15.39 8.86
C LEU A 181 5.33 -16.89 9.09
N ILE A 182 5.18 -17.37 10.33
CA ILE A 182 5.32 -18.79 10.67
C ILE A 182 4.25 -19.62 9.93
N GLY A 183 3.02 -19.13 9.86
CA GLY A 183 1.94 -19.77 9.11
C GLY A 183 2.23 -19.90 7.61
N ALA A 184 2.79 -18.86 6.99
CA ALA A 184 3.19 -18.87 5.58
C ALA A 184 4.32 -19.87 5.32
N LEU A 185 5.34 -19.90 6.18
CA LEU A 185 6.42 -20.88 6.08
C LEU A 185 5.92 -22.31 6.30
N ALA A 186 5.02 -22.51 7.25
CA ALA A 186 4.41 -23.82 7.50
C ALA A 186 3.57 -24.29 6.30
N LEU A 187 2.75 -23.41 5.72
CA LEU A 187 2.04 -23.70 4.47
C LEU A 187 3.01 -24.12 3.36
N SER A 188 4.11 -23.39 3.20
CA SER A 188 5.13 -23.73 2.21
C SER A 188 5.82 -25.08 2.44
N GLN A 189 5.86 -25.56 3.68
CA GLN A 189 6.45 -26.87 4.02
C GLN A 189 5.45 -28.02 3.91
N TYR A 190 4.16 -27.78 4.18
CA TYR A 190 3.12 -28.81 4.25
C TYR A 190 2.27 -28.93 2.98
N THR A 191 2.34 -27.96 2.06
CA THR A 191 1.62 -28.01 0.78
C THR A 191 2.57 -27.87 -0.39
N ASP A 192 2.58 -28.87 -1.29
CA ASP A 192 3.37 -28.84 -2.54
C ASP A 192 2.83 -27.81 -3.58
N PHE A 193 1.64 -27.24 -3.33
CA PHE A 193 0.94 -26.33 -4.24
C PHE A 193 1.21 -24.84 -3.99
N ILE A 194 1.75 -24.47 -2.82
CA ILE A 194 2.00 -23.08 -2.44
C ILE A 194 3.43 -23.01 -1.93
N ASN A 195 4.31 -22.32 -2.64
CA ASN A 195 5.70 -22.17 -2.24
C ASN A 195 6.01 -20.71 -1.96
N PHE A 196 6.20 -20.38 -0.68
CA PHE A 196 6.58 -19.02 -0.26
C PHE A 196 8.05 -18.98 0.11
N SER A 197 8.80 -18.10 -0.54
CA SER A 197 10.14 -17.76 -0.07
C SER A 197 10.09 -17.10 1.30
N MET A 198 11.23 -16.99 1.99
CA MET A 198 11.30 -16.25 3.25
C MET A 198 10.89 -14.79 3.07
N GLN A 199 11.22 -14.18 1.93
CA GLN A 199 10.85 -12.80 1.59
C GLN A 199 9.35 -12.65 1.35
N ASP A 200 8.72 -13.63 0.70
CA ASP A 200 7.27 -13.67 0.51
C ASP A 200 6.56 -13.82 1.85
N ALA A 201 6.97 -14.81 2.66
CA ALA A 201 6.42 -15.05 3.98
C ALA A 201 6.57 -13.82 4.90
N ALA A 202 7.71 -13.12 4.83
CA ALA A 202 7.92 -11.87 5.56
C ALA A 202 6.95 -10.76 5.10
N SER A 203 6.74 -10.62 3.79
CA SER A 203 5.82 -9.62 3.21
C SER A 203 4.36 -9.91 3.57
N ILE A 204 3.95 -11.17 3.49
CA ILE A 204 2.61 -11.63 3.88
C ILE A 204 2.40 -11.43 5.38
N GLY A 205 3.44 -11.65 6.18
CA GLY A 205 3.44 -11.42 7.63
C GLY A 205 2.95 -10.02 8.00
N ILE A 206 3.38 -8.99 7.27
CA ILE A 206 3.05 -7.58 7.58
C ILE A 206 1.54 -7.30 7.52
N ILE A 207 0.73 -8.11 6.81
CA ILE A 207 -0.74 -8.01 6.82
C ILE A 207 -1.28 -8.07 8.27
N GLY A 208 -0.65 -8.86 9.13
CA GLY A 208 -1.01 -8.98 10.55
C GLY A 208 -0.80 -7.72 11.38
N GLY A 209 -0.04 -6.75 10.87
CA GLY A 209 0.12 -5.43 11.50
C GLY A 209 -1.07 -4.50 11.26
N ALA A 210 -2.02 -4.88 10.40
CA ALA A 210 -3.21 -4.11 10.05
C ALA A 210 -2.92 -2.68 9.53
N ASP A 211 -1.77 -2.51 8.87
CA ASP A 211 -1.27 -1.24 8.37
C ASP A 211 -0.97 -1.34 6.87
N GLY A 212 -1.97 -0.96 6.06
CA GLY A 212 -1.91 -1.08 4.60
C GLY A 212 -0.71 -0.34 3.97
N PRO A 213 -0.45 0.93 4.31
CA PRO A 213 0.74 1.63 3.82
C PRO A 213 2.07 0.93 4.16
N THR A 214 2.25 0.41 5.38
CA THR A 214 3.47 -0.36 5.72
C THR A 214 3.54 -1.67 4.93
N ALA A 215 2.42 -2.38 4.79
CA ALA A 215 2.35 -3.62 4.02
C ALA A 215 2.75 -3.39 2.56
N ILE A 216 2.26 -2.32 1.92
CA ILE A 216 2.66 -1.96 0.56
C ILE A 216 4.14 -1.62 0.47
N PHE A 217 4.67 -0.84 1.43
CA PHE A 217 6.07 -0.43 1.42
C PHE A 217 7.05 -1.61 1.58
N ILE A 218 6.72 -2.57 2.42
CA ILE A 218 7.55 -3.77 2.62
C ILE A 218 7.39 -4.73 1.45
N ALA A 219 6.16 -4.97 0.98
CA ALA A 219 5.91 -5.83 -0.17
C ALA A 219 6.60 -5.30 -1.44
N SER A 220 6.63 -3.98 -1.67
CA SER A 220 7.30 -3.43 -2.86
C SER A 220 8.81 -3.62 -2.85
N LYS A 221 9.42 -3.88 -1.69
CA LYS A 221 10.86 -4.15 -1.55
C LYS A 221 11.19 -5.62 -1.49
N LEU A 222 10.35 -6.43 -0.84
CA LEU A 222 10.63 -7.84 -0.55
C LEU A 222 9.94 -8.80 -1.52
N SER A 223 8.70 -8.52 -1.92
CA SER A 223 7.91 -9.38 -2.83
C SER A 223 7.00 -8.55 -3.75
N PRO A 224 7.56 -7.90 -4.80
CA PRO A 224 6.79 -7.06 -5.72
C PRO A 224 5.71 -7.81 -6.47
N ASP A 225 5.90 -9.10 -6.72
CA ASP A 225 4.93 -9.97 -7.42
C ASP A 225 3.67 -10.21 -6.59
N LEU A 226 3.80 -10.34 -5.26
CA LEU A 226 2.68 -10.57 -4.35
C LEU A 226 2.02 -9.27 -3.87
N LEU A 227 2.55 -8.10 -4.26
CA LEU A 227 2.08 -6.79 -3.78
C LEU A 227 0.59 -6.58 -3.99
N GLY A 228 0.05 -6.96 -5.16
CA GLY A 228 -1.37 -6.81 -5.47
C GLY A 228 -2.26 -7.62 -4.50
N ALA A 229 -1.91 -8.89 -4.29
CA ALA A 229 -2.61 -9.77 -3.37
C ALA A 229 -2.50 -9.30 -1.91
N ILE A 230 -1.31 -8.92 -1.46
CA ILE A 230 -1.05 -8.43 -0.10
C ILE A 230 -1.83 -7.14 0.17
N ALA A 231 -1.82 -6.19 -0.77
CA ALA A 231 -2.51 -4.91 -0.59
C ALA A 231 -4.03 -5.07 -0.55
N VAL A 232 -4.61 -5.89 -1.44
CA VAL A 232 -6.05 -6.20 -1.41
C VAL A 232 -6.43 -6.90 -0.11
N ALA A 233 -5.63 -7.89 0.32
CA ALA A 233 -5.85 -8.59 1.58
C ALA A 233 -5.81 -7.62 2.77
N ALA A 234 -4.77 -6.78 2.86
CA ALA A 234 -4.60 -5.83 3.95
C ALA A 234 -5.83 -4.91 4.12
N TYR A 235 -6.24 -4.20 3.06
CA TYR A 235 -7.37 -3.27 3.16
C TYR A 235 -8.72 -3.98 3.31
N SER A 236 -8.89 -5.16 2.69
CA SER A 236 -10.12 -5.95 2.86
C SER A 236 -10.29 -6.41 4.31
N TYR A 237 -9.21 -6.87 4.96
CA TYR A 237 -9.27 -7.32 6.34
C TYR A 237 -9.39 -6.16 7.34
N MET A 238 -8.78 -5.01 7.07
CA MET A 238 -9.01 -3.79 7.85
C MET A 238 -10.49 -3.42 7.89
N ALA A 239 -11.20 -3.49 6.75
CA ALA A 239 -12.64 -3.25 6.69
C ALA A 239 -13.47 -4.34 7.40
N LEU A 240 -12.94 -5.56 7.51
CA LEU A 240 -13.59 -6.69 8.20
C LEU A 240 -13.32 -6.74 9.71
N VAL A 241 -12.49 -5.84 10.26
CA VAL A 241 -12.21 -5.74 11.70
C VAL A 241 -13.50 -5.76 12.55
N PRO A 242 -14.58 -5.01 12.22
CA PRO A 242 -15.82 -5.05 13.00
C PRO A 242 -16.55 -6.41 12.98
N ILE A 243 -16.19 -7.31 12.07
CA ILE A 243 -16.75 -8.67 11.98
C ILE A 243 -15.80 -9.67 12.67
N ILE A 244 -14.49 -9.51 12.50
CA ILE A 244 -13.46 -10.43 13.00
C ILE A 244 -13.23 -10.26 14.51
N GLN A 245 -13.11 -9.03 15.00
CA GLN A 245 -12.74 -8.77 16.40
C GLN A 245 -13.82 -9.13 17.42
N PRO A 246 -15.12 -8.81 17.23
CA PRO A 246 -16.11 -9.03 18.28
C PRO A 246 -16.30 -10.51 18.70
N PRO A 247 -16.27 -11.51 17.80
CA PRO A 247 -16.25 -12.92 18.19
C PRO A 247 -15.06 -13.28 19.10
N ILE A 248 -13.87 -12.78 18.80
CA ILE A 248 -12.65 -13.03 19.57
C ILE A 248 -12.75 -12.39 20.95
N MET A 249 -13.19 -11.12 21.02
CA MET A 249 -13.46 -10.45 22.29
C MET A 249 -14.48 -11.23 23.11
N LYS A 250 -15.55 -11.75 22.47
CA LYS A 250 -16.56 -12.57 23.15
C LYS A 250 -16.00 -13.86 23.72
N ALA A 251 -15.08 -14.52 23.00
CA ALA A 251 -14.48 -15.79 23.38
C ALA A 251 -13.41 -15.64 24.48
N LEU A 252 -12.56 -14.62 24.41
CA LEU A 252 -11.39 -14.49 25.29
C LEU A 252 -11.64 -13.67 26.56
N THR A 253 -12.64 -12.77 26.59
CA THR A 253 -12.89 -11.88 27.73
C THR A 253 -14.15 -12.25 28.51
N THR A 254 -14.19 -11.94 29.80
CA THR A 254 -15.35 -12.17 30.69
C THR A 254 -16.20 -10.90 30.86
N LYS A 255 -17.47 -11.04 31.28
CA LYS A 255 -18.34 -9.89 31.55
C LYS A 255 -17.76 -8.95 32.63
N ALA A 256 -17.13 -9.50 33.66
CA ALA A 256 -16.49 -8.72 34.72
C ALA A 256 -15.32 -7.88 34.21
N GLU A 257 -14.48 -8.45 33.34
CA GLU A 257 -13.37 -7.72 32.71
C GLU A 257 -13.85 -6.57 31.81
N ARG A 258 -14.92 -6.80 31.04
CA ARG A 258 -15.49 -5.78 30.14
C ARG A 258 -16.08 -4.58 30.87
N GLN A 259 -16.46 -4.76 32.14
CA GLN A 259 -17.05 -3.71 32.98
C GLN A 259 -16.01 -2.91 33.79
N ILE A 260 -14.70 -3.18 33.59
CA ILE A 260 -13.63 -2.37 34.18
C ILE A 260 -13.75 -0.94 33.66
N LYS A 261 -14.03 0.01 34.57
CA LYS A 261 -14.09 1.44 34.26
C LYS A 261 -12.68 1.98 34.09
N MET A 262 -12.40 2.54 32.93
CA MET A 262 -11.14 3.24 32.69
C MET A 262 -11.15 4.60 33.38
N VAL A 263 -10.06 4.90 34.07
CA VAL A 263 -9.86 6.21 34.73
C VAL A 263 -9.63 7.30 33.68
N GLN A 264 -9.94 8.55 34.03
CA GLN A 264 -9.58 9.66 33.18
C GLN A 264 -8.06 9.75 33.04
N LEU A 265 -7.63 9.96 31.81
CA LEU A 265 -6.24 10.06 31.43
C LEU A 265 -5.64 11.36 31.97
N ARG A 266 -4.34 11.33 32.33
CA ARG A 266 -3.62 12.55 32.72
C ARG A 266 -3.62 13.55 31.56
N GLN A 267 -3.66 14.85 31.88
CA GLN A 267 -3.45 15.87 30.86
C GLN A 267 -2.00 15.85 30.40
N VAL A 268 -1.81 15.73 29.09
CA VAL A 268 -0.50 15.72 28.44
C VAL A 268 -0.15 17.15 28.07
N SER A 269 1.05 17.59 28.46
CA SER A 269 1.51 18.95 28.17
C SER A 269 1.80 19.11 26.67
N ARG A 270 1.67 20.34 26.15
CA ARG A 270 2.00 20.64 24.75
C ARG A 270 3.47 20.32 24.42
N LEU A 271 4.39 20.61 25.36
CA LEU A 271 5.81 20.29 25.19
C LEU A 271 6.04 18.78 25.06
N GLU A 272 5.35 17.98 25.86
CA GLU A 272 5.45 16.52 25.79
C GLU A 272 4.99 15.99 24.42
N LYS A 273 3.88 16.53 23.88
CA LYS A 273 3.40 16.18 22.53
C LYS A 273 4.38 16.58 21.41
N ILE A 274 5.04 17.74 21.53
CA ILE A 274 6.01 18.23 20.54
C ILE A 274 7.32 17.44 20.58
N ILE A 275 7.81 17.07 21.77
CA ILE A 275 9.07 16.36 21.96
C ILE A 275 8.93 14.88 21.54
N PHE A 276 7.76 14.28 21.78
CA PHE A 276 7.50 12.87 21.48
C PHE A 276 7.90 12.40 20.06
N PRO A 277 7.46 13.04 18.95
CA PRO A 277 7.86 12.61 17.61
C PRO A 277 9.37 12.70 17.40
N ILE A 278 10.06 13.71 17.96
CA ILE A 278 11.52 13.83 17.91
C ILE A 278 12.16 12.66 18.66
N THR A 279 11.68 12.35 19.86
CA THR A 279 12.16 11.23 20.66
C THR A 279 12.01 9.90 19.92
N ILE A 280 10.87 9.65 19.28
CA ILE A 280 10.65 8.43 18.50
C ILE A 280 11.65 8.33 17.34
N VAL A 281 11.89 9.41 16.61
CA VAL A 281 12.86 9.41 15.50
C VAL A 281 14.27 9.12 15.99
N VAL A 282 14.69 9.75 17.09
CA VAL A 282 16.00 9.50 17.70
C VAL A 282 16.12 8.05 18.16
N LEU A 283 15.09 7.51 18.81
CA LEU A 283 15.07 6.10 19.22
C LEU A 283 15.11 5.15 18.03
N SER A 284 14.35 5.44 16.96
CA SER A 284 14.37 4.66 15.71
C SER A 284 15.76 4.66 15.09
N LEU A 285 16.42 5.83 15.01
CA LEU A 285 17.78 5.95 14.49
C LEU A 285 18.79 5.14 15.30
N LEU A 286 18.66 5.13 16.63
CA LEU A 286 19.59 4.43 17.53
C LEU A 286 19.37 2.92 17.59
N VAL A 287 18.11 2.46 17.52
CA VAL A 287 17.75 1.05 17.74
C VAL A 287 17.51 0.29 16.44
N LEU A 288 16.81 0.89 15.47
CA LEU A 288 16.40 0.22 14.22
C LEU A 288 16.39 1.21 13.04
N PRO A 289 17.57 1.55 12.48
CA PRO A 289 17.69 2.58 11.46
C PRO A 289 16.85 2.30 10.21
N ASP A 290 16.67 1.04 9.83
CA ASP A 290 15.91 0.63 8.63
C ASP A 290 14.41 0.99 8.69
N ALA A 291 13.83 1.14 9.88
CA ALA A 291 12.45 1.57 10.08
C ALA A 291 12.27 3.10 10.07
N THR A 292 13.38 3.84 10.14
CA THR A 292 13.39 5.31 10.26
C THR A 292 12.70 6.04 9.12
N PRO A 293 12.70 5.58 7.84
CA PRO A 293 11.95 6.26 6.79
C PRO A 293 10.44 6.34 7.09
N LEU A 294 9.82 5.24 7.52
CA LEU A 294 8.39 5.19 7.83
C LEU A 294 8.08 5.96 9.11
N ILE A 295 8.85 5.67 10.17
CA ILE A 295 8.70 6.33 11.47
C ILE A 295 8.95 7.83 11.37
N GLY A 296 9.95 8.24 10.59
CA GLY A 296 10.30 9.64 10.34
C GLY A 296 9.21 10.38 9.58
N ALA A 297 8.61 9.77 8.55
CA ALA A 297 7.50 10.37 7.83
C ALA A 297 6.29 10.60 8.75
N LEU A 298 5.92 9.60 9.54
CA LEU A 298 4.84 9.69 10.53
C LEU A 298 5.14 10.73 11.62
N ALA A 299 6.36 10.73 12.15
CA ALA A 299 6.80 11.70 13.16
C ALA A 299 6.82 13.13 12.62
N PHE A 300 7.22 13.34 11.36
CA PHE A 300 7.19 14.65 10.72
C PHE A 300 5.75 15.18 10.58
N GLY A 301 4.83 14.34 10.13
CA GLY A 301 3.40 14.69 10.08
C GLY A 301 2.87 15.08 11.46
N ASN A 302 3.21 14.30 12.49
CA ASN A 302 2.79 14.59 13.85
C ASN A 302 3.44 15.86 14.42
N PHE A 303 4.72 16.09 14.14
CA PHE A 303 5.41 17.29 14.59
C PHE A 303 4.79 18.56 13.97
N ILE A 304 4.41 18.53 12.69
CA ILE A 304 3.67 19.63 12.05
C ILE A 304 2.37 19.92 12.80
N LYS A 305 1.60 18.87 13.13
CA LYS A 305 0.35 19.00 13.89
C LYS A 305 0.58 19.66 15.25
N GLU A 306 1.52 19.13 16.04
CA GLU A 306 1.72 19.57 17.43
C GLU A 306 2.47 20.92 17.53
N SER A 307 3.23 21.30 16.50
CA SER A 307 3.92 22.59 16.44
C SER A 307 2.94 23.77 16.48
N GLY A 308 1.77 23.64 15.85
CA GLY A 308 0.72 24.67 15.80
C GLY A 308 1.09 25.97 15.08
N VAL A 309 2.24 26.04 14.40
CA VAL A 309 2.72 27.25 13.70
C VAL A 309 2.53 27.16 12.18
N VAL A 310 2.29 25.96 11.65
CA VAL A 310 2.22 25.68 10.20
C VAL A 310 0.86 25.10 9.80
N GLN A 311 -0.22 25.78 10.18
CA GLN A 311 -1.60 25.32 9.92
C GLN A 311 -1.86 25.03 8.44
N ARG A 312 -1.34 25.86 7.52
CA ARG A 312 -1.47 25.64 6.07
C ARG A 312 -0.82 24.33 5.60
N LEU A 313 0.33 23.97 6.16
CA LEU A 313 0.99 22.70 5.83
C LEU A 313 0.21 21.54 6.42
N LEU A 314 -0.22 21.64 7.69
CA LEU A 314 -1.06 20.64 8.34
C LEU A 314 -2.31 20.34 7.52
N ASP A 315 -3.06 21.38 7.15
CA ASP A 315 -4.30 21.25 6.37
C ASP A 315 -4.03 20.65 4.99
N THR A 316 -2.87 20.96 4.38
CA THR A 316 -2.44 20.38 3.10
C THR A 316 -2.10 18.90 3.23
N LEU A 317 -1.36 18.50 4.27
CA LEU A 317 -0.95 17.12 4.51
C LEU A 317 -2.16 16.22 4.80
N GLN A 318 -3.05 16.65 5.70
CA GLN A 318 -4.17 15.82 6.16
C GLN A 318 -5.36 15.80 5.19
N ASN A 319 -5.43 16.72 4.22
CA ASN A 319 -6.54 16.79 3.25
C ASN A 319 -6.06 16.61 1.79
N PRO A 320 -5.66 17.66 1.02
CA PRO A 320 -5.43 17.52 -0.41
C PRO A 320 -4.27 16.58 -0.75
N LEU A 321 -3.16 16.62 -0.01
CA LEU A 321 -2.00 15.78 -0.34
C LEU A 321 -2.33 14.31 -0.15
N ILE A 322 -2.87 13.92 1.01
CA ILE A 322 -3.22 12.52 1.27
C ILE A 322 -4.27 12.05 0.27
N ASN A 323 -5.25 12.88 -0.12
CA ASN A 323 -6.26 12.51 -1.11
C ASN A 323 -5.64 12.26 -2.50
N ILE A 324 -4.73 13.13 -2.95
CA ILE A 324 -4.04 12.96 -4.25
C ILE A 324 -3.20 11.68 -4.24
N VAL A 325 -2.41 11.48 -3.18
CA VAL A 325 -1.54 10.30 -3.06
C VAL A 325 -2.37 9.02 -2.95
N THR A 326 -3.50 9.05 -2.24
CA THR A 326 -4.42 7.92 -2.11
C THR A 326 -4.97 7.48 -3.47
N ILE A 327 -5.34 8.43 -4.34
CA ILE A 327 -5.80 8.12 -5.71
C ILE A 327 -4.69 7.43 -6.51
N PHE A 328 -3.49 8.00 -6.52
CA PHE A 328 -2.35 7.43 -7.26
C PHE A 328 -1.91 6.09 -6.71
N LEU A 329 -1.83 5.95 -5.38
CA LEU A 329 -1.50 4.71 -4.70
C LEU A 329 -2.51 3.62 -5.06
N GLY A 330 -3.80 3.91 -4.96
CA GLY A 330 -4.82 2.91 -5.23
C GLY A 330 -4.85 2.47 -6.69
N LEU A 331 -4.71 3.39 -7.65
CA LEU A 331 -4.57 3.05 -9.07
C LEU A 331 -3.34 2.18 -9.35
N ALA A 332 -2.19 2.54 -8.77
CA ALA A 332 -0.96 1.77 -8.93
C ALA A 332 -0.99 0.40 -8.25
N VAL A 333 -1.64 0.27 -7.09
CA VAL A 333 -1.91 -1.05 -6.48
C VAL A 333 -2.84 -1.87 -7.38
N GLY A 334 -3.88 -1.25 -7.92
CA GLY A 334 -4.80 -1.90 -8.86
C GLY A 334 -4.11 -2.43 -10.13
N SER A 335 -3.01 -1.80 -10.57
CA SER A 335 -2.18 -2.30 -11.68
C SER A 335 -1.66 -3.73 -11.46
N LYS A 336 -1.50 -4.14 -10.19
CA LYS A 336 -1.02 -5.48 -9.81
C LYS A 336 -2.15 -6.50 -9.66
N LEU A 337 -3.38 -6.14 -10.02
CA LEU A 337 -4.55 -7.04 -10.08
C LEU A 337 -4.77 -7.65 -11.47
N ALA A 338 -3.70 -7.81 -12.24
CA ALA A 338 -3.75 -8.58 -13.48
C ALA A 338 -4.07 -10.06 -13.18
N ALA A 339 -4.85 -10.71 -14.03
CA ALA A 339 -5.32 -12.08 -13.83
C ALA A 339 -4.20 -13.08 -13.55
N GLU A 340 -3.09 -12.98 -14.28
CA GLU A 340 -1.92 -13.82 -14.18
C GLU A 340 -1.13 -13.68 -12.87
N LYS A 341 -1.24 -12.53 -12.19
CA LYS A 341 -0.59 -12.29 -10.89
C LYS A 341 -1.54 -12.56 -9.72
N PHE A 342 -2.84 -12.34 -9.90
CA PHE A 342 -3.81 -12.44 -8.82
C PHE A 342 -4.46 -13.82 -8.72
N LEU A 343 -4.79 -14.48 -9.84
CA LEU A 343 -5.47 -15.79 -9.84
C LEU A 343 -4.48 -16.95 -9.73
N VAL A 344 -3.69 -16.94 -8.67
CA VAL A 344 -2.70 -17.96 -8.32
C VAL A 344 -2.99 -18.54 -6.94
N ALA A 345 -2.51 -19.75 -6.66
CA ALA A 345 -2.82 -20.45 -5.41
C ALA A 345 -2.28 -19.70 -4.17
N GLU A 346 -1.15 -19.04 -4.35
CA GLU A 346 -0.49 -18.16 -3.39
C GLU A 346 -1.43 -17.07 -2.88
N THR A 347 -2.19 -16.42 -3.77
CA THR A 347 -3.15 -15.37 -3.41
C THR A 347 -4.24 -15.87 -2.46
N LEU A 348 -4.74 -17.09 -2.68
CA LEU A 348 -5.71 -17.69 -1.76
C LEU A 348 -5.08 -17.96 -0.39
N GLY A 349 -3.83 -18.43 -0.38
CA GLY A 349 -3.03 -18.57 0.84
C GLY A 349 -2.89 -17.24 1.58
N ILE A 350 -2.59 -16.15 0.88
CA ILE A 350 -2.47 -14.80 1.44
C ILE A 350 -3.77 -14.33 2.08
N LEU A 351 -4.91 -14.55 1.42
CA LEU A 351 -6.22 -14.20 1.96
C LEU A 351 -6.49 -14.97 3.27
N ILE A 352 -6.36 -16.30 3.24
CA ILE A 352 -6.61 -17.12 4.44
C ILE A 352 -5.66 -16.74 5.58
N LEU A 353 -4.37 -16.57 5.29
CA LEU A 353 -3.37 -16.16 6.26
C LEU A 353 -3.66 -14.78 6.84
N GLY A 354 -4.09 -13.82 6.04
CA GLY A 354 -4.47 -12.49 6.50
C GLY A 354 -5.62 -12.52 7.51
N LEU A 355 -6.66 -13.34 7.28
CA LEU A 355 -7.75 -13.49 8.25
C LEU A 355 -7.26 -14.07 9.59
N VAL A 356 -6.39 -15.09 9.52
CA VAL A 356 -5.78 -15.70 10.71
C VAL A 356 -4.87 -14.69 11.42
N ALA A 357 -4.14 -13.87 10.66
CA ALA A 357 -3.24 -12.83 11.17
C ALA A 357 -3.95 -11.87 12.11
N PHE A 358 -5.06 -11.28 11.64
CA PHE A 358 -5.89 -10.38 12.42
C PHE A 358 -6.46 -11.05 13.67
N SER A 359 -6.79 -12.34 13.54
CA SER A 359 -7.33 -13.12 14.65
C SER A 359 -6.29 -13.34 15.74
N ILE A 360 -5.06 -13.69 15.36
CA ILE A 360 -3.92 -13.85 16.29
C ILE A 360 -3.52 -12.51 16.91
N GLY A 361 -3.44 -11.44 16.12
CA GLY A 361 -3.10 -10.11 16.62
C GLY A 361 -4.11 -9.61 17.67
N THR A 362 -5.41 -9.75 17.38
CA THR A 362 -6.50 -9.39 18.32
C THR A 362 -6.43 -10.25 19.58
N ALA A 363 -6.23 -11.57 19.43
CA ALA A 363 -6.07 -12.44 20.59
C ALA A 363 -4.84 -12.07 21.43
N GLY A 364 -3.72 -11.74 20.78
CA GLY A 364 -2.48 -11.30 21.42
C GLY A 364 -2.66 -10.02 22.24
N GLY A 365 -3.33 -9.01 21.68
CA GLY A 365 -3.65 -7.76 22.38
C GLY A 365 -4.50 -7.99 23.64
N VAL A 366 -5.59 -8.75 23.50
CA VAL A 366 -6.50 -9.09 24.62
C VAL A 366 -5.76 -9.90 25.71
N ILE A 367 -4.94 -10.89 25.30
CA ILE A 367 -4.16 -11.71 26.24
C ILE A 367 -3.13 -10.85 26.97
N MET A 368 -2.46 -9.94 26.28
CA MET A 368 -1.50 -9.04 26.90
C MET A 368 -2.18 -8.11 27.91
N ALA A 369 -3.35 -7.56 27.59
CA ALA A 369 -4.13 -6.77 28.54
C ALA A 369 -4.46 -7.58 29.82
N LYS A 370 -4.78 -8.88 29.69
CA LYS A 370 -5.00 -9.78 30.83
C LYS A 370 -3.73 -10.05 31.62
N ILE A 371 -2.60 -10.25 30.95
CA ILE A 371 -1.29 -10.43 31.60
C ILE A 371 -0.95 -9.17 32.41
N MET A 372 -1.09 -7.99 31.82
CA MET A 372 -0.86 -6.71 32.48
C MET A 372 -1.76 -6.52 33.72
N ASN A 373 -3.02 -6.99 33.66
CA ASN A 373 -3.95 -6.95 34.80
C ASN A 373 -3.53 -7.82 35.99
N ARG A 374 -2.63 -8.79 35.81
CA ARG A 374 -2.08 -9.59 36.92
C ARG A 374 -1.00 -8.85 37.71
N PHE A 375 -0.30 -7.92 37.07
CA PHE A 375 0.85 -7.21 37.65
C PHE A 375 0.58 -5.72 37.93
N SER A 376 -0.46 -5.13 37.33
CA SER A 376 -0.79 -3.72 37.51
C SER A 376 -1.82 -3.51 38.62
N LYS A 377 -1.59 -2.51 39.48
CA LYS A 377 -2.58 -2.05 40.47
C LYS A 377 -3.81 -1.44 39.79
N GLU A 378 -3.58 -0.73 38.69
CA GLU A 378 -4.61 -0.17 37.82
C GLU A 378 -4.87 -1.15 36.68
N LYS A 379 -6.04 -1.79 36.73
CA LYS A 379 -6.45 -2.76 35.71
C LYS A 379 -6.86 -2.03 34.43
N ILE A 380 -6.39 -2.54 33.29
CA ILE A 380 -6.75 -2.13 31.94
C ILE A 380 -7.93 -2.98 31.48
N ASN A 381 -8.94 -2.36 30.88
CA ASN A 381 -10.04 -3.10 30.27
C ASN A 381 -9.51 -3.91 29.07
N PRO A 382 -9.64 -5.26 29.04
CA PRO A 382 -9.12 -6.07 27.94
C PRO A 382 -9.76 -5.82 26.58
N LEU A 383 -10.83 -5.01 26.49
CA LEU A 383 -11.39 -4.55 25.21
C LEU A 383 -10.53 -3.48 24.52
N ILE A 384 -9.55 -2.89 25.22
CA ILE A 384 -8.59 -1.93 24.66
C ILE A 384 -7.49 -2.66 23.88
N GLY A 385 -7.16 -3.89 24.30
CA GLY A 385 -6.29 -4.79 23.56
C GLY A 385 -7.07 -5.53 22.49
#